data_AF-C6HBY0-F1
#
_entry.id   AF-C6HBY0-F1
#
_cell.length_a   1.000
_cell.length_b   1.000
_cell.length_c   1.000
_cell.angle_alpha   90.00
_cell.angle_beta   90.00
_cell.angle_gamma   90.00
#
_symmetry.space_group_name_H-M   'P 1'
#
loop_
_entity.id
_entity.type
_entity.pdbx_description
1 polymer ?
#
loop_
_entity_poly.entity_id
_entity_poly.type
_entity_poly.pdbx_seq_one_letter_code
_entity_poly.pdbx_strand_id
1 'polypeptide(L)'
;MTSRFAQAFLQRAHSASHHAGLTHFATNSRAVGHNRPFITWRGTTSIGLFKKLLCLTQSLCRPMPFREKSPSLPQERPTKRRRILGTFTNQATQRVMPEERNMAPPAVPRITLTPIEQTLRLCLLDAAEFIQQRGNQDPASVPTTPDPLVLRFVGGWVRDKLLGVDSHDIDVAINCMTGERFGEGLKEYLDMPGNLEKYKACHSGNPSIIDFIKIHKIEKNPEKSKHLETATTKIFGLDIDLVNLRKETYSDDSRNPQIEIGTPEEDALRRDATVNALFYNIHTDTIEDFTGKGLQDMENKIIRTPLAPYQTFKDDPLRVLRLIRFASRLGYTIDSDTEEAMKIEDIKAALKAKITQERIGVEMEKTLRGPDPLTALQRINRLGLYDTIFANHQDNAGVDTSHWERGYNALALLLSKSTANMTESQKTRKHVRDILIRNENERYFAWFLAALAPWTIVADPKPSKSSKPPVPRATTVARDSLRADNRAAGIISAASKNYRMIWDIKSSFLKNEIADTPAEMRVKMGQFIRSLSHDWRLCFVLAMLLEVMQRQEADQVFYSYGKLLSYIEESNLLDVCSLRTPINGRDIINVLSVKTGPWMTRAMDMVIEWQLRNPEETSKEAAINEILRRKDELGLSSK
;
A
#
# COMPACT_ATOMS: atom_id res chain seq x y z
N MET A 1 8.93 -26.80 -47.33
CA MET A 1 8.75 -27.71 -48.47
C MET A 1 7.69 -28.72 -48.03
N THR A 2 6.49 -28.85 -48.58
CA THR A 2 5.87 -28.52 -49.86
C THR A 2 4.34 -28.38 -49.64
N SER A 3 3.67 -27.64 -50.51
CA SER A 3 2.24 -27.31 -50.46
C SER A 3 1.34 -28.29 -51.23
N ARG A 4 0.03 -28.19 -50.96
CA ARG A 4 -1.16 -28.41 -51.84
C ARG A 4 -1.79 -29.81 -51.93
N PHE A 5 -3.10 -29.85 -51.63
CA PHE A 5 -4.27 -30.40 -52.39
C PHE A 5 -5.47 -30.46 -51.39
N ALA A 6 -6.44 -29.54 -51.36
CA ALA A 6 -7.59 -29.29 -52.26
C ALA A 6 -8.71 -30.39 -52.27
N GLN A 7 -9.84 -30.03 -51.64
CA GLN A 7 -11.26 -30.22 -52.05
C GLN A 7 -11.87 -31.61 -52.39
N ALA A 8 -12.95 -31.99 -51.68
CA ALA A 8 -14.37 -32.03 -52.15
C ALA A 8 -15.22 -33.27 -51.73
N PHE A 9 -16.53 -33.00 -51.57
CA PHE A 9 -17.73 -33.88 -51.58
C PHE A 9 -18.01 -34.76 -50.33
N LEU A 10 -19.26 -34.98 -49.85
CA LEU A 10 -20.61 -34.85 -50.41
C LEU A 10 -21.67 -34.79 -49.27
N GLN A 11 -22.77 -34.06 -49.53
CA GLN A 11 -24.04 -34.04 -48.79
C GLN A 11 -24.85 -35.34 -48.90
N ARG A 12 -25.70 -35.61 -47.89
CA ARG A 12 -27.11 -36.12 -47.92
C ARG A 12 -27.43 -36.74 -46.55
N ALA A 13 -28.60 -36.66 -45.93
CA ALA A 13 -29.96 -36.20 -46.25
C ALA A 13 -30.65 -35.86 -44.90
N HIS A 14 -31.48 -34.81 -44.76
CA HIS A 14 -32.95 -34.85 -44.89
C HIS A 14 -33.60 -36.11 -44.26
N SER A 15 -34.61 -36.03 -43.39
CA SER A 15 -35.84 -35.23 -43.49
C SER A 15 -36.75 -35.39 -42.26
N ALA A 16 -37.65 -34.39 -42.11
CA ALA A 16 -39.05 -34.49 -41.63
C ALA A 16 -39.29 -34.65 -40.11
N SER A 17 -40.27 -34.01 -39.47
CA SER A 17 -41.39 -33.16 -39.92
C SER A 17 -42.19 -32.60 -38.74
N HIS A 18 -42.67 -31.36 -38.90
CA HIS A 18 -43.99 -30.77 -38.56
C HIS A 18 -44.82 -31.17 -37.32
N HIS A 19 -45.20 -30.17 -36.50
CA HIS A 19 -46.55 -29.56 -36.34
C HIS A 19 -46.59 -28.80 -34.99
N ALA A 20 -46.83 -27.47 -34.91
CA ALA A 20 -48.08 -26.68 -35.10
C ALA A 20 -49.01 -26.65 -33.85
N GLY A 21 -49.43 -25.43 -33.45
CA GLY A 21 -50.57 -25.14 -32.53
C GLY A 21 -50.17 -24.32 -31.29
N LEU A 22 -50.30 -22.98 -31.27
CA LEU A 22 -51.49 -22.14 -31.00
C LEU A 22 -51.81 -21.89 -29.51
N THR A 23 -51.61 -20.61 -29.12
CA THR A 23 -52.48 -19.73 -28.28
C THR A 23 -52.97 -20.19 -26.90
N HIS A 24 -52.66 -19.45 -25.82
CA HIS A 24 -53.49 -18.35 -25.27
C HIS A 24 -53.03 -17.83 -23.88
N PHE A 25 -53.24 -16.52 -23.67
CA PHE A 25 -53.50 -15.76 -22.44
C PHE A 25 -52.63 -15.96 -21.17
N ALA A 26 -51.94 -14.89 -20.76
CA ALA A 26 -51.71 -14.59 -19.35
C ALA A 26 -51.93 -13.10 -19.07
N THR A 27 -53.00 -12.84 -18.32
CA THR A 27 -53.38 -11.57 -17.70
C THR A 27 -52.56 -11.28 -16.43
N ASN A 28 -52.34 -9.99 -16.18
CA ASN A 28 -52.15 -9.31 -14.89
C ASN A 28 -52.08 -10.17 -13.61
N SER A 29 -51.08 -9.94 -12.74
CA SER A 29 -51.24 -9.06 -11.56
C SER A 29 -50.07 -9.15 -10.56
N ARG A 30 -50.06 -8.14 -9.70
CA ARG A 30 -49.07 -7.64 -8.73
C ARG A 30 -48.73 -8.56 -7.54
N ALA A 31 -47.72 -8.07 -6.80
CA ALA A 31 -47.50 -8.11 -5.34
C ALA A 31 -46.44 -9.14 -4.89
N VAL A 32 -45.23 -8.70 -4.50
CA VAL A 32 -44.83 -8.19 -3.16
C VAL A 32 -44.89 -9.28 -2.10
N GLY A 33 -43.74 -9.60 -1.51
CA GLY A 33 -43.66 -10.41 -0.29
C GLY A 33 -42.25 -10.90 0.04
N HIS A 34 -41.58 -10.21 0.95
CA HIS A 34 -40.39 -10.67 1.66
C HIS A 34 -40.64 -12.00 2.41
N ASN A 35 -39.68 -12.93 2.39
CA ASN A 35 -38.89 -13.34 3.56
C ASN A 35 -38.09 -14.64 3.29
N ARG A 36 -36.86 -14.66 3.81
CA ARG A 36 -36.02 -15.87 4.05
C ARG A 36 -36.71 -16.79 5.08
N PRO A 37 -36.10 -17.91 5.54
CA PRO A 37 -35.05 -18.81 5.01
C PRO A 37 -35.60 -20.27 4.99
N PHE A 38 -34.79 -21.28 4.65
CA PHE A 38 -34.60 -22.50 5.49
C PHE A 38 -33.77 -23.57 4.78
N ILE A 39 -32.79 -24.07 5.52
CA ILE A 39 -32.00 -25.27 5.25
C ILE A 39 -32.90 -26.49 5.39
N THR A 40 -32.79 -27.45 4.48
CA THR A 40 -33.16 -28.85 4.75
C THR A 40 -32.07 -29.79 4.20
N TRP A 41 -31.60 -30.68 5.07
CA TRP A 41 -30.84 -31.89 4.74
C TRP A 41 -31.72 -33.10 5.10
N ARG A 42 -32.03 -33.94 4.12
CA ARG A 42 -32.43 -35.37 4.17
C ARG A 42 -32.15 -35.91 2.76
N GLY A 43 -31.45 -37.01 2.46
CA GLY A 43 -30.99 -38.15 3.25
C GLY A 43 -31.91 -39.36 3.05
N THR A 44 -31.58 -40.26 2.11
CA THR A 44 -31.80 -41.75 2.09
C THR A 44 -31.38 -42.38 0.73
N THR A 45 -30.35 -43.25 0.69
CA THR A 45 -30.35 -44.75 0.57
C THR A 45 -30.99 -45.30 -0.72
N SER A 46 -30.42 -46.22 -1.53
CA SER A 46 -29.85 -47.52 -1.15
C SER A 46 -29.30 -48.32 -2.36
N ILE A 47 -28.29 -49.16 -2.08
CA ILE A 47 -28.05 -50.56 -2.54
C ILE A 47 -27.59 -50.88 -3.99
N GLY A 48 -26.52 -51.70 -4.09
CA GLY A 48 -26.43 -52.73 -5.14
C GLY A 48 -25.06 -53.19 -5.71
N LEU A 49 -24.14 -53.66 -4.86
CA LEU A 49 -23.30 -54.88 -5.03
C LEU A 49 -23.08 -55.58 -6.41
N PHE A 50 -21.79 -55.68 -6.77
CA PHE A 50 -21.00 -56.89 -7.13
C PHE A 50 -21.09 -57.65 -8.49
N LYS A 51 -19.90 -57.69 -9.13
CA LYS A 51 -19.14 -58.84 -9.70
C LYS A 51 -19.31 -59.29 -11.17
N LYS A 52 -18.21 -59.14 -11.92
CA LYS A 52 -17.49 -60.17 -12.72
C LYS A 52 -16.03 -59.71 -12.87
N LEU A 53 -15.08 -60.25 -12.09
CA LEU A 53 -14.08 -61.29 -12.40
C LEU A 53 -13.14 -60.95 -13.57
N LEU A 54 -11.85 -60.66 -13.31
CA LEU A 54 -10.65 -61.56 -13.22
C LEU A 54 -10.04 -61.84 -14.63
N CYS A 55 -8.74 -61.92 -14.92
CA CYS A 55 -7.46 -61.92 -14.18
C CYS A 55 -6.30 -61.93 -15.22
N LEU A 56 -5.05 -62.02 -14.73
CA LEU A 56 -3.75 -62.31 -15.36
C LEU A 56 -2.88 -61.06 -15.62
N THR A 57 -1.69 -60.88 -15.04
CA THR A 57 -0.73 -61.81 -14.39
C THR A 57 0.06 -61.15 -13.26
N GLN A 58 0.29 -61.90 -12.18
CA GLN A 58 1.27 -61.65 -11.11
C GLN A 58 2.64 -62.23 -11.46
N SER A 59 3.71 -61.63 -10.93
CA SER A 59 4.80 -62.27 -10.16
C SER A 59 5.89 -61.21 -9.90
N LEU A 60 6.67 -61.18 -8.82
CA LEU A 60 6.79 -61.97 -7.59
C LEU A 60 7.73 -61.17 -6.65
N CYS A 61 7.62 -61.49 -5.36
CA CYS A 61 8.67 -61.48 -4.34
C CYS A 61 9.05 -60.21 -3.54
N ARG A 62 8.79 -60.43 -2.25
CA ARG A 62 9.02 -59.77 -0.96
C ARG A 62 10.48 -59.36 -0.60
N PRO A 63 10.63 -58.66 0.55
CA PRO A 63 11.82 -57.89 0.97
C PRO A 63 12.85 -58.72 1.73
N MET A 64 14.08 -58.21 1.89
CA MET A 64 15.08 -58.78 2.80
C MET A 64 15.99 -57.72 3.47
N PRO A 65 16.52 -58.01 4.69
CA PRO A 65 17.21 -57.07 5.58
C PRO A 65 18.67 -57.49 5.97
N PHE A 66 19.34 -56.62 6.75
CA PHE A 66 20.34 -56.89 7.82
C PHE A 66 21.83 -57.32 7.54
N ARG A 67 22.75 -56.51 8.12
CA ARG A 67 23.90 -56.82 9.04
C ARG A 67 25.39 -56.87 8.59
N GLU A 68 26.17 -56.00 9.27
CA GLU A 68 27.57 -56.02 9.82
C GLU A 68 28.72 -56.82 9.17
N LYS A 69 29.87 -56.14 8.94
CA LYS A 69 31.14 -56.28 9.72
C LYS A 69 32.24 -55.30 9.27
N SER A 70 33.00 -54.82 10.26
CA SER A 70 34.20 -53.95 10.23
C SER A 70 35.43 -54.63 9.58
N PRO A 71 36.55 -53.91 9.27
CA PRO A 71 37.58 -53.63 10.30
C PRO A 71 38.43 -52.33 10.18
N SER A 72 38.92 -51.93 11.36
CA SER A 72 40.25 -51.34 11.73
C SER A 72 40.74 -49.95 11.27
N LEU A 73 41.00 -49.11 12.29
CA LEU A 73 41.88 -47.93 12.37
C LEU A 73 43.37 -48.26 12.10
N PRO A 74 44.23 -47.24 11.95
CA PRO A 74 45.06 -46.87 13.11
C PRO A 74 45.08 -45.37 13.45
N GLN A 75 45.24 -45.13 14.75
CA GLN A 75 45.56 -43.86 15.40
C GLN A 75 47.02 -43.45 15.14
N GLU A 76 47.33 -42.15 15.19
CA GLU A 76 48.39 -41.60 16.05
C GLU A 76 48.35 -40.06 16.09
N ARG A 77 48.43 -39.50 17.31
CA ARG A 77 48.76 -38.09 17.60
C ARG A 77 50.30 -37.94 17.59
N PRO A 78 50.87 -36.72 17.53
CA PRO A 78 51.21 -36.06 18.79
C PRO A 78 51.18 -34.52 18.80
N THR A 79 51.36 -34.00 20.01
CA THR A 79 51.42 -32.59 20.41
C THR A 79 52.88 -32.10 20.54
N LYS A 80 53.04 -30.76 20.61
CA LYS A 80 54.12 -29.94 21.24
C LYS A 80 55.41 -29.58 20.45
N ARG A 81 55.56 -28.23 20.35
CA ARG A 81 56.72 -27.37 20.66
C ARG A 81 57.90 -27.22 19.66
N ARG A 82 58.15 -25.92 19.39
CA ARG A 82 59.42 -25.14 19.34
C ARG A 82 60.13 -24.91 17.99
N ARG A 83 60.10 -23.62 17.60
CA ARG A 83 61.21 -22.66 17.34
C ARG A 83 62.36 -23.10 16.41
N ILE A 84 62.64 -22.25 15.39
CA ILE A 84 63.92 -21.59 14.99
C ILE A 84 63.68 -21.02 13.57
N LEU A 85 63.60 -19.69 13.39
CA LEU A 85 64.67 -18.70 13.10
C LEU A 85 65.17 -18.71 11.64
N GLY A 86 65.13 -17.54 10.98
CA GLY A 86 65.76 -17.29 9.68
C GLY A 86 65.03 -16.23 8.83
N THR A 87 64.94 -14.97 9.28
CA THR A 87 65.73 -13.81 8.76
C THR A 87 65.62 -13.55 7.26
N PHE A 88 64.89 -12.49 6.88
CA PHE A 88 65.41 -11.46 5.96
C PHE A 88 64.96 -10.07 6.45
N THR A 89 65.92 -9.16 6.36
CA THR A 89 66.05 -7.88 7.05
C THR A 89 65.34 -6.71 6.37
N ASN A 90 64.81 -5.83 7.23
CA ASN A 90 64.48 -4.41 7.11
C ASN A 90 64.94 -3.64 5.86
N GLN A 91 64.03 -2.83 5.31
CA GLN A 91 64.22 -1.38 5.28
C GLN A 91 62.97 -0.67 5.82
N ALA A 92 63.21 0.17 6.81
CA ALA A 92 62.23 0.89 7.60
C ALA A 92 61.78 2.18 6.88
N THR A 93 60.47 2.42 6.89
CA THR A 93 59.93 3.79 6.84
C THR A 93 59.11 3.94 8.11
N GLN A 94 59.62 4.73 9.07
CA GLN A 94 58.92 5.07 10.29
C GLN A 94 57.60 5.78 9.96
N ARG A 95 56.47 5.13 10.21
CA ARG A 95 55.20 5.82 10.46
C ARG A 95 54.90 5.70 11.95
N VAL A 96 54.96 6.85 12.61
CA VAL A 96 54.52 7.07 13.98
C VAL A 96 53.07 6.60 14.11
N MET A 97 52.82 5.69 15.06
CA MET A 97 51.46 5.32 15.47
C MET A 97 50.82 6.55 16.12
N PRO A 98 49.61 6.98 15.72
CA PRO A 98 48.90 7.98 16.48
C PRO A 98 48.44 7.33 17.79
N GLU A 99 48.79 7.96 18.90
CA GLU A 99 48.28 7.66 20.23
C GLU A 99 46.76 7.48 20.21
N GLU A 100 46.28 6.47 20.94
CA GLU A 100 44.87 6.30 21.29
C GLU A 100 44.38 7.59 21.94
N ARG A 101 43.71 8.44 21.14
CA ARG A 101 42.95 9.56 21.66
C ARG A 101 41.81 8.95 22.49
N ASN A 102 41.91 9.13 23.80
CA ASN A 102 40.77 9.17 24.72
C ASN A 102 39.74 10.16 24.13
N MET A 103 38.85 9.67 23.27
CA MET A 103 37.68 10.42 22.85
C MET A 103 36.72 10.38 24.03
N ALA A 104 36.46 11.55 24.60
CA ALA A 104 35.32 11.72 25.51
C ALA A 104 34.09 11.10 24.84
N PRO A 105 33.22 10.38 25.60
CA PRO A 105 32.00 9.83 25.03
C PRO A 105 31.25 10.93 24.28
N PRO A 106 30.74 10.67 23.07
CA PRO A 106 30.02 11.66 22.30
C PRO A 106 28.91 12.25 23.18
N ALA A 107 28.85 13.59 23.26
CA ALA A 107 27.87 14.25 24.08
C ALA A 107 26.48 13.81 23.62
N VAL A 108 25.72 13.18 24.52
CA VAL A 108 24.35 12.74 24.22
C VAL A 108 23.56 13.98 23.80
N PRO A 109 22.93 13.97 22.61
CA PRO A 109 22.18 15.12 22.12
C PRO A 109 21.07 15.47 23.13
N ARG A 110 20.82 16.76 23.35
CA ARG A 110 19.74 17.23 24.22
C ARG A 110 18.50 17.53 23.38
N ILE A 111 17.36 17.03 23.82
CA ILE A 111 16.06 17.38 23.25
C ILE A 111 15.53 18.62 23.96
N THR A 112 15.10 19.61 23.19
CA THR A 112 14.39 20.79 23.70
C THR A 112 12.90 20.58 23.52
N LEU A 113 12.15 20.57 24.62
CA LEU A 113 10.70 20.48 24.60
C LEU A 113 10.08 21.82 24.19
N THR A 114 9.02 21.78 23.38
CA THR A 114 8.18 22.96 23.13
C THR A 114 7.48 23.41 24.41
N PRO A 115 6.98 24.66 24.51
CA PRO A 115 6.25 25.10 25.70
C PRO A 115 5.06 24.20 26.08
N ILE A 116 4.36 23.66 25.08
CA ILE A 116 3.23 22.74 25.29
C ILE A 116 3.75 21.38 25.79
N GLU A 117 4.80 20.82 25.18
CA GLU A 117 5.41 19.56 25.62
C GLU A 117 6.03 19.65 27.02
N GLN A 118 6.63 20.79 27.37
CA GLN A 118 7.14 21.04 28.72
C GLN A 118 6.00 21.07 29.74
N THR A 119 4.86 21.64 29.37
CA THR A 119 3.65 21.66 30.21
C THR A 119 3.08 20.26 30.37
N LEU A 120 3.03 19.50 29.28
CA LEU A 120 2.63 18.09 29.30
C LEU A 120 3.54 17.28 30.22
N ARG A 121 4.85 17.44 30.09
CA ARG A 121 5.83 16.79 30.96
C ARG A 121 5.55 17.10 32.43
N LEU A 122 5.38 18.36 32.80
CA LEU A 122 5.09 18.75 34.19
C LEU A 122 3.80 18.09 34.70
N CYS A 123 2.74 18.10 33.87
CA CYS A 123 1.48 17.43 34.19
C CYS A 123 1.64 15.92 34.42
N LEU A 124 2.41 15.24 33.58
CA LEU A 124 2.65 13.81 33.70
C LEU A 124 3.49 13.47 34.94
N LEU A 125 4.48 14.29 35.28
CA LEU A 125 5.31 14.12 36.47
C LEU A 125 4.50 14.32 37.75
N ASP A 126 3.70 15.39 37.83
CA ASP A 126 2.84 15.65 38.99
C ASP A 126 1.80 14.53 39.18
N ALA A 127 1.22 14.03 38.08
CA ALA A 127 0.30 12.90 38.12
C ALA A 127 0.99 11.60 38.55
N ALA A 128 2.23 11.35 38.11
CA ALA A 128 3.01 10.19 38.54
C ALA A 128 3.29 10.24 40.05
N GLU A 129 3.63 11.40 40.59
CA GLU A 129 3.84 11.59 42.03
C GLU A 129 2.54 11.35 42.81
N PHE A 130 1.41 11.90 42.36
CA PHE A 130 0.10 11.67 42.95
C PHE A 130 -0.26 10.18 43.01
N ILE A 131 -0.08 9.45 41.90
CA ILE A 131 -0.38 8.02 41.80
C ILE A 131 0.53 7.21 42.75
N GLN A 132 1.83 7.52 42.80
CA GLN A 132 2.76 6.86 43.73
C GLN A 132 2.37 7.09 45.19
N GLN A 133 2.04 8.33 45.57
CA GLN A 133 1.65 8.67 46.94
C GLN A 133 0.38 7.93 47.37
N ARG A 134 -0.60 7.82 46.47
CA ARG A 134 -1.85 7.07 46.72
C ARG A 134 -1.61 5.56 46.85
N GLY A 135 -0.77 4.99 45.99
CA GLY A 135 -0.42 3.56 46.06
C GLY A 135 0.26 3.17 47.37
N ASN A 136 1.06 4.08 47.94
CA ASN A 136 1.68 3.88 49.26
C ASN A 136 0.67 3.90 50.43
N GLN A 137 -0.50 4.52 50.24
CA GLN A 137 -1.55 4.62 51.26
C GLN A 137 -2.56 3.46 51.19
N ASP A 138 -2.68 2.77 50.06
CA ASP A 138 -3.59 1.64 49.87
C ASP A 138 -2.91 0.46 49.13
N PRO A 139 -2.17 -0.41 49.86
CA PRO A 139 -1.37 -1.49 49.28
C PRO A 139 -2.20 -2.62 48.63
N ALA A 140 -3.54 -2.60 48.75
CA ALA A 140 -4.43 -3.54 48.08
C ALA A 140 -4.75 -3.17 46.62
N SER A 141 -4.36 -1.96 46.17
CA SER A 141 -4.76 -1.39 44.88
C SER A 141 -3.71 -1.45 43.76
N VAL A 142 -2.45 -1.81 44.07
CA VAL A 142 -1.34 -1.84 43.08
C VAL A 142 -0.55 -3.14 43.20
N PRO A 143 -0.31 -3.89 42.10
CA PRO A 143 0.58 -5.03 42.14
C PRO A 143 2.02 -4.58 42.40
N THR A 144 2.62 -5.27 43.36
CA THR A 144 3.99 -5.26 43.83
C THR A 144 5.05 -5.27 42.72
N THR A 145 5.58 -4.10 42.38
CA THR A 145 7.00 -3.96 42.00
C THR A 145 7.61 -2.85 42.85
N PRO A 146 8.76 -3.08 43.51
CA PRO A 146 9.43 -2.08 44.36
C PRO A 146 10.06 -0.91 43.59
N ASP A 147 9.97 -0.91 42.25
CA ASP A 147 10.58 0.10 41.40
C ASP A 147 9.74 1.38 41.35
N PRO A 148 10.39 2.57 41.39
CA PRO A 148 9.68 3.84 41.24
C PRO A 148 8.97 3.90 39.88
N LEU A 149 7.79 4.54 39.83
CA LEU A 149 7.09 4.84 38.58
C LEU A 149 7.92 5.83 37.75
N VAL A 150 8.37 5.38 36.58
CA VAL A 150 9.19 6.15 35.63
C VAL A 150 8.48 6.20 34.29
N LEU A 151 8.28 7.41 33.80
CA LEU A 151 7.67 7.72 32.52
C LEU A 151 8.73 8.08 31.48
N ARG A 152 8.49 7.64 30.23
CA ARG A 152 9.37 7.93 29.09
C ARG A 152 8.56 8.28 27.86
N PHE A 153 8.99 9.27 27.09
CA PHE A 153 8.54 9.40 25.71
C PHE A 153 9.33 8.44 24.83
N VAL A 154 8.68 7.71 23.93
CA VAL A 154 9.34 6.61 23.21
C VAL A 154 9.12 6.65 21.71
N GLY A 155 9.99 5.96 20.99
CA GLY A 155 9.74 5.59 19.59
C GLY A 155 9.89 6.74 18.60
N GLY A 156 8.85 6.91 17.77
CA GLY A 156 8.88 7.83 16.64
C GLY A 156 9.11 9.28 17.05
N TRP A 157 8.50 9.70 18.18
CA TRP A 157 8.63 11.05 18.70
C TRP A 157 10.08 11.41 19.03
N VAL A 158 10.80 10.52 19.73
CA VAL A 158 12.21 10.77 20.14
C VAL A 158 13.10 10.95 18.91
N ARG A 159 12.98 10.04 17.94
CA ARG A 159 13.70 10.11 16.67
C ARG A 159 13.36 11.39 15.90
N ASP A 160 12.08 11.71 15.75
CA ASP A 160 11.66 12.86 14.94
C ASP A 160 12.12 14.18 15.59
N LYS A 161 12.07 14.28 16.92
CA LYS A 161 12.65 15.42 17.66
C LYS A 161 14.15 15.57 17.47
N LEU A 162 14.89 14.46 17.47
CA LEU A 162 16.34 14.48 17.20
C LEU A 162 16.67 14.89 15.77
N LEU A 163 15.75 14.66 14.82
CA LEU A 163 15.86 15.12 13.45
C LEU A 163 15.34 16.54 13.23
N GLY A 164 14.89 17.23 14.29
CA GLY A 164 14.33 18.58 14.21
C GLY A 164 12.94 18.62 13.56
N VAL A 165 12.21 17.51 13.58
CA VAL A 165 10.84 17.39 13.06
C VAL A 165 9.87 17.34 14.24
N ASP A 166 8.87 18.21 14.24
CA ASP A 166 7.83 18.18 15.26
C ASP A 166 6.89 17.00 15.08
N SER A 167 6.55 16.34 16.19
CA SER A 167 5.59 15.24 16.26
C SER A 167 4.50 15.59 17.26
N HIS A 168 3.24 15.36 16.86
CA HIS A 168 2.07 15.60 17.70
C HIS A 168 1.54 14.32 18.36
N ASP A 169 1.97 13.16 17.85
CA ASP A 169 1.70 11.84 18.42
C ASP A 169 2.84 11.50 19.40
N ILE A 170 2.49 11.31 20.68
CA ILE A 170 3.44 11.00 21.77
C ILE A 170 3.05 9.68 22.42
N ASP A 171 3.92 8.68 22.30
CA ASP A 171 3.82 7.44 23.05
C ASP A 171 4.51 7.63 24.42
N VAL A 172 3.75 7.48 25.51
CA VAL A 172 4.27 7.54 26.89
C VAL A 172 4.38 6.13 27.43
N ALA A 173 5.61 5.65 27.59
CA ALA A 173 5.89 4.35 28.16
C ALA A 173 5.99 4.39 29.69
N ILE A 174 5.31 3.43 30.33
CA ILE A 174 5.15 3.29 31.77
C ILE A 174 5.78 1.95 32.22
N ASN A 175 6.60 1.96 33.27
CA ASN A 175 7.38 0.79 33.67
C ASN A 175 6.63 -0.21 34.57
N CYS A 176 5.85 0.26 35.54
CA CYS A 176 5.32 -0.60 36.61
C CYS A 176 3.81 -0.83 36.57
N MET A 177 3.08 -0.23 35.62
CA MET A 177 1.62 -0.38 35.52
C MET A 177 1.13 -0.29 34.08
N THR A 178 -0.14 -0.65 33.86
CA THR A 178 -0.78 -0.57 32.55
C THR A 178 -1.10 0.87 32.17
N GLY A 179 -1.13 1.15 30.86
CA GLY A 179 -1.49 2.48 30.35
C GLY A 179 -2.90 2.91 30.78
N GLU A 180 -3.82 1.94 30.88
CA GLU A 180 -5.18 2.16 31.40
C GLU A 180 -5.18 2.68 32.84
N ARG A 181 -4.50 1.98 33.76
CA ARG A 181 -4.46 2.38 35.18
C ARG A 181 -3.81 3.74 35.39
N PHE A 182 -2.71 4.00 34.68
CA PHE A 182 -2.09 5.32 34.72
C PHE A 182 -3.03 6.40 34.16
N GLY A 183 -3.74 6.10 33.07
CA GLY A 183 -4.72 7.01 32.48
C GLY A 183 -5.88 7.36 33.43
N GLU A 184 -6.38 6.39 34.19
CA GLU A 184 -7.39 6.61 35.23
C GLU A 184 -6.85 7.51 36.35
N GLY A 185 -5.65 7.23 36.87
CA GLY A 185 -5.02 8.06 37.90
C GLY A 185 -4.69 9.48 37.42
N LEU A 186 -4.26 9.63 36.16
CA LEU A 186 -4.03 10.93 35.52
C LEU A 186 -5.33 11.74 35.41
N LYS A 187 -6.44 11.08 35.07
CA LYS A 187 -7.75 11.72 35.01
C LYS A 187 -8.20 12.20 36.38
N GLU A 188 -8.11 11.34 37.40
CA GLU A 188 -8.46 11.71 38.77
C GLU A 188 -7.62 12.89 39.28
N TYR A 189 -6.31 12.89 39.00
CA TYR A 189 -5.43 14.01 39.34
C TYR A 189 -5.88 15.32 38.69
N LEU A 190 -6.27 15.28 37.40
CA LEU A 190 -6.71 16.45 36.66
C LEU A 190 -8.12 16.92 37.01
N ASP A 191 -8.99 16.02 37.49
CA ASP A 191 -10.34 16.32 37.97
C ASP A 191 -10.32 17.01 39.36
N MET A 192 -9.18 17.00 40.08
CA MET A 192 -9.04 17.73 41.34
C MET A 192 -9.06 19.25 41.13
N PRO A 193 -9.83 20.02 41.94
CA PRO A 193 -9.94 21.47 41.77
C PRO A 193 -8.59 22.18 41.84
N GLY A 194 -8.27 23.01 40.84
CA GLY A 194 -7.06 23.83 40.78
C GLY A 194 -5.89 23.20 40.03
N ASN A 195 -5.85 21.88 39.84
CA ASN A 195 -4.75 21.20 39.15
C ASN A 195 -4.75 21.52 37.64
N LEU A 196 -5.91 21.54 37.00
CA LEU A 196 -5.99 21.90 35.58
C LEU A 196 -5.70 23.40 35.38
N GLU A 197 -6.18 24.25 36.29
CA GLU A 197 -5.95 25.70 36.27
C GLU A 197 -4.46 26.05 36.41
N LYS A 198 -3.70 25.27 37.19
CA LYS A 198 -2.24 25.38 37.33
C LYS A 198 -1.54 25.38 35.97
N TYR A 199 -1.87 24.44 35.09
CA TYR A 199 -1.24 24.32 33.77
C TYR A 199 -1.80 25.32 32.76
N LYS A 200 -3.07 25.73 32.88
CA LYS A 200 -3.64 26.83 32.09
C LYS A 200 -2.91 28.15 32.38
N ALA A 201 -2.56 28.39 33.64
CA ALA A 201 -1.87 29.61 34.06
C ALA A 201 -0.49 29.77 33.36
N CYS A 202 0.20 28.66 33.06
CA CYS A 202 1.47 28.67 32.32
C CYS A 202 1.35 29.21 30.89
N HIS A 203 0.13 29.29 30.32
CA HIS A 203 -0.13 29.77 28.95
C HIS A 203 -1.04 31.00 28.90
N SER A 204 -1.21 31.71 30.02
CA SER A 204 -2.11 32.89 30.14
C SER A 204 -1.87 34.00 29.11
N GLY A 205 -0.68 34.05 28.50
CA GLY A 205 -0.30 35.00 27.45
C GLY A 205 -0.63 34.58 26.02
N ASN A 206 -1.17 33.37 25.79
CA ASN A 206 -1.47 32.86 24.45
C ASN A 206 -2.88 32.22 24.40
N PRO A 207 -3.93 33.02 24.14
CA PRO A 207 -5.33 32.59 24.25
C PRO A 207 -5.68 31.36 23.40
N SER A 208 -5.00 31.18 22.27
CA SER A 208 -5.22 30.06 21.35
C SER A 208 -4.75 28.71 21.90
N ILE A 209 -3.85 28.66 22.90
CA ILE A 209 -3.45 27.39 23.54
C ILE A 209 -4.48 26.97 24.59
N ILE A 210 -5.11 27.94 25.27
CA ILE A 210 -6.03 27.70 26.40
C ILE A 210 -7.28 26.92 25.97
N ASP A 211 -7.78 27.14 24.75
CA ASP A 211 -8.94 26.43 24.19
C ASP A 211 -8.67 24.94 23.91
N PHE A 212 -7.40 24.52 23.73
CA PHE A 212 -7.00 23.12 23.56
C PHE A 212 -6.77 22.38 24.88
N ILE A 213 -6.89 23.06 26.03
CA ILE A 213 -6.75 22.48 27.37
C ILE A 213 -8.10 21.91 27.83
N LYS A 214 -8.59 20.94 27.07
CA LYS A 214 -9.70 20.07 27.48
C LYS A 214 -9.26 18.63 27.26
N ILE A 215 -9.33 17.82 28.31
CA ILE A 215 -9.11 16.38 28.19
C ILE A 215 -10.29 15.83 27.39
N HIS A 216 -10.04 15.45 26.15
CA HIS A 216 -11.02 14.73 25.37
C HIS A 216 -10.94 13.25 25.77
N LYS A 217 -12.02 12.77 26.40
CA LYS A 217 -12.42 11.38 26.65
C LYS A 217 -11.30 10.34 26.47
N ILE A 218 -10.86 9.74 27.58
CA ILE A 218 -10.04 8.52 27.56
C ILE A 218 -10.92 7.41 26.98
N GLU A 219 -10.71 7.06 25.72
CA GLU A 219 -11.40 5.94 25.06
C GLU A 219 -10.48 4.72 25.07
N LYS A 220 -11.02 3.57 25.50
CA LYS A 220 -10.38 2.29 25.24
C LYS A 220 -10.31 2.13 23.72
N ASN A 221 -9.14 1.82 23.17
CA ASN A 221 -8.96 1.61 21.73
C ASN A 221 -8.95 0.11 21.39
N PRO A 222 -10.11 -0.54 21.16
CA PRO A 222 -10.16 -1.96 20.83
C PRO A 222 -9.58 -2.29 19.44
N GLU A 223 -9.44 -1.31 18.54
CA GLU A 223 -8.91 -1.54 17.18
C GLU A 223 -7.38 -1.68 17.15
N LYS A 224 -6.65 -0.96 18.01
CA LYS A 224 -5.18 -1.07 18.09
C LYS A 224 -4.72 -2.35 18.79
N SER A 225 -5.52 -2.97 19.67
CA SER A 225 -5.19 -4.25 20.29
C SER A 225 -6.35 -4.94 21.01
N LYS A 226 -6.65 -6.19 20.62
CA LYS A 226 -7.53 -7.10 21.37
C LYS A 226 -6.89 -7.64 22.67
N HIS A 227 -5.61 -7.38 22.89
CA HIS A 227 -4.79 -7.96 23.97
C HIS A 227 -3.90 -6.92 24.68
N LEU A 228 -4.12 -5.62 24.47
CA LEU A 228 -3.29 -4.56 25.04
C LEU A 228 -4.17 -3.50 25.70
N GLU A 229 -3.96 -3.27 26.99
CA GLU A 229 -4.63 -2.25 27.79
C GLU A 229 -3.93 -0.89 27.59
N THR A 230 -4.07 -0.32 26.40
CA THR A 230 -3.58 1.02 26.07
C THR A 230 -4.69 2.04 26.16
N ALA A 231 -4.37 3.23 26.66
CA ALA A 231 -5.29 4.37 26.70
C ALA A 231 -4.80 5.45 25.72
N THR A 232 -5.69 5.86 24.80
CA THR A 232 -5.44 7.03 23.93
C THR A 232 -6.20 8.22 24.49
N THR A 233 -5.55 9.37 24.62
CA THR A 233 -6.14 10.60 25.14
C THR A 233 -5.55 11.82 24.42
N LYS A 234 -6.35 12.87 24.24
CA LYS A 234 -5.86 14.16 23.75
C LYS A 234 -5.69 15.11 24.91
N ILE A 235 -4.44 15.49 25.20
CA ILE A 235 -4.07 16.38 26.31
C ILE A 235 -3.29 17.57 25.73
N PHE A 236 -3.73 18.78 26.05
CA PHE A 236 -3.13 20.03 25.55
C PHE A 236 -3.06 20.10 24.01
N GLY A 237 -4.03 19.50 23.32
CA GLY A 237 -4.04 19.41 21.85
C GLY A 237 -3.08 18.38 21.23
N LEU A 238 -2.29 17.69 22.05
CA LEU A 238 -1.40 16.59 21.63
C LEU A 238 -2.14 15.25 21.72
N ASP A 239 -1.87 14.36 20.77
CA ASP A 239 -2.42 13.00 20.76
C ASP A 239 -1.45 12.08 21.54
N ILE A 240 -1.93 11.52 22.64
CA ILE A 240 -1.11 10.78 23.60
C ILE A 240 -1.59 9.34 23.71
N ASP A 241 -0.68 8.41 23.48
CA ASP A 241 -0.88 6.98 23.70
C ASP A 241 -0.12 6.55 24.97
N LEU A 242 -0.85 6.19 26.02
CA LEU A 242 -0.31 5.64 27.25
C LEU A 242 -0.10 4.14 27.09
N VAL A 243 1.16 3.69 27.16
CA VAL A 243 1.55 2.31 26.90
C VAL A 243 2.41 1.77 28.05
N ASN A 244 2.24 0.51 28.41
CA ASN A 244 3.18 -0.16 29.30
C ASN A 244 4.40 -0.68 28.52
N LEU A 245 5.53 -0.82 29.20
CA LEU A 245 6.66 -1.57 28.69
C LEU A 245 6.29 -3.03 28.52
N ARG A 246 6.77 -3.65 27.43
CA ARG A 246 6.37 -5.00 27.06
C ARG A 246 7.57 -5.89 26.84
N LYS A 247 7.47 -7.10 27.38
CA LYS A 247 8.24 -8.26 26.94
C LYS A 247 7.34 -9.11 26.05
N GLU A 248 7.85 -9.48 24.88
CA GLU A 248 7.12 -10.28 23.90
C GLU A 248 7.79 -11.63 23.74
N THR A 249 7.02 -12.70 23.94
CA THR A 249 7.47 -14.07 23.66
C THR A 249 6.70 -14.61 22.46
N TYR A 250 7.43 -14.94 21.40
CA TYR A 250 6.87 -15.45 20.16
C TYR A 250 6.86 -16.98 20.15
N SER A 251 5.84 -17.56 19.52
CA SER A 251 5.82 -18.99 19.19
C SER A 251 6.02 -19.15 17.69
N ASP A 252 6.54 -20.31 17.25
CA ASP A 252 6.82 -20.53 15.82
C ASP A 252 5.54 -20.44 14.97
N ASP A 253 4.40 -20.84 15.52
CA ASP A 253 3.12 -20.97 14.80
C ASP A 253 2.21 -19.72 14.88
N SER A 254 2.40 -18.84 15.87
CA SER A 254 1.56 -17.65 16.05
C SER A 254 2.31 -16.36 15.78
N ARG A 255 1.65 -15.45 15.06
CA ARG A 255 2.11 -14.07 14.90
C ARG A 255 1.95 -13.25 16.20
N ASN A 256 0.93 -13.54 17.00
CA ASN A 256 0.64 -12.77 18.19
C ASN A 256 1.51 -13.31 19.34
N PRO A 257 2.42 -12.48 19.90
CA PRO A 257 3.23 -12.90 21.04
C PRO A 257 2.40 -12.94 22.32
N GLN A 258 2.89 -13.70 23.30
CA GLN A 258 2.50 -13.52 24.69
C GLN A 258 3.17 -12.25 25.22
N ILE A 259 2.39 -11.39 25.89
CA ILE A 259 2.83 -10.07 26.34
C ILE A 259 2.85 -10.05 27.86
N GLU A 260 3.99 -9.66 28.42
CA GLU A 260 4.18 -9.43 29.85
C GLU A 260 4.72 -8.00 30.06
N ILE A 261 4.60 -7.48 31.29
CA ILE A 261 5.26 -6.21 31.64
C ILE A 261 6.77 -6.45 31.60
N GLY A 262 7.47 -5.70 30.75
CA GLY A 262 8.91 -5.85 30.51
C GLY A 262 9.72 -4.68 31.03
N THR A 263 11.04 -4.84 30.98
CA THR A 263 12.00 -3.76 31.23
C THR A 263 12.12 -2.81 30.02
N PRO A 264 12.69 -1.59 30.19
CA PRO A 264 12.94 -0.69 29.07
C PRO A 264 13.83 -1.31 27.99
N GLU A 265 14.80 -2.12 28.39
CA GLU A 265 15.69 -2.84 27.49
C GLU A 265 14.93 -3.90 26.69
N GLU A 266 14.11 -4.73 27.34
CA GLU A 266 13.27 -5.72 26.64
C GLU A 266 12.29 -5.05 25.66
N ASP A 267 11.72 -3.89 26.03
CA ASP A 267 10.85 -3.11 25.14
C ASP A 267 11.61 -2.51 23.95
N ALA A 268 12.85 -2.07 24.16
CA ALA A 268 13.71 -1.55 23.10
C ALA A 268 14.08 -2.65 22.10
N LEU A 269 14.50 -3.81 22.61
CA LEU A 269 15.00 -4.93 21.79
C LEU A 269 13.91 -5.59 20.94
N ARG A 270 12.65 -5.56 21.40
CA ARG A 270 11.52 -6.06 20.60
C ARG A 270 11.07 -5.10 19.51
N ARG A 271 11.63 -3.89 19.34
CA ARG A 271 11.18 -2.94 18.30
C ARG A 271 11.73 -3.28 16.92
N ASP A 272 11.17 -2.61 15.92
CA ASP A 272 11.51 -2.84 14.52
C ASP A 272 12.92 -2.37 14.14
N ALA A 273 13.31 -1.17 14.56
CA ALA A 273 14.61 -0.57 14.25
C ALA A 273 15.25 0.09 15.48
N THR A 274 16.58 0.10 15.54
CA THR A 274 17.40 0.76 16.58
C THR A 274 17.05 2.24 16.71
N VAL A 275 16.91 2.95 15.59
CA VAL A 275 16.51 4.37 15.55
C VAL A 275 15.09 4.64 16.06
N ASN A 276 14.24 3.61 16.17
CA ASN A 276 12.89 3.69 16.72
C ASN A 276 12.79 3.11 18.14
N ALA A 277 13.93 2.68 18.70
CA ALA A 277 14.06 2.09 20.02
C ALA A 277 14.71 3.06 21.02
N LEU A 278 14.68 4.36 20.71
CA LEU A 278 15.15 5.42 21.60
C LEU A 278 14.06 5.85 22.58
N PHE A 279 14.49 6.21 23.78
CA PHE A 279 13.63 6.64 24.88
C PHE A 279 14.11 8.02 25.36
N TYR A 280 13.18 8.87 25.76
CA TYR A 280 13.45 10.13 26.44
C TYR A 280 12.84 10.06 27.84
N ASN A 281 13.70 10.03 28.85
CA ASN A 281 13.28 9.97 30.24
C ASN A 281 12.84 11.36 30.71
N ILE A 282 11.54 11.51 30.96
CA ILE A 282 10.97 12.82 31.30
C ILE A 282 11.28 13.24 32.74
N HIS A 283 11.79 12.34 33.58
CA HIS A 283 12.21 12.67 34.94
C HIS A 283 13.61 13.30 34.93
N THR A 284 14.52 12.78 34.12
CA THR A 284 15.95 13.17 34.11
C THR A 284 16.35 14.08 32.95
N ASP A 285 15.46 14.31 31.98
CA ASP A 285 15.74 15.04 30.74
C ASP A 285 16.90 14.44 29.92
N THR A 286 16.99 13.11 29.92
CA THR A 286 18.04 12.37 29.22
C THR A 286 17.48 11.42 28.18
N ILE A 287 18.22 11.23 27.09
CA ILE A 287 17.95 10.19 26.10
C ILE A 287 18.59 8.89 26.59
N GLU A 288 17.83 7.81 26.50
CA GLU A 288 18.27 6.46 26.83
C GLU A 288 18.24 5.61 25.55
N ASP A 289 19.39 5.04 25.19
CA ASP A 289 19.54 4.11 24.07
C ASP A 289 19.91 2.72 24.60
N PHE A 290 18.90 1.92 24.88
CA PHE A 290 19.08 0.56 25.39
C PHE A 290 19.60 -0.42 24.31
N THR A 291 19.60 -0.03 23.03
CA THR A 291 20.19 -0.84 21.96
C THR A 291 21.70 -0.62 21.83
N GLY A 292 22.21 0.48 22.41
CA GLY A 292 23.60 0.93 22.30
C GLY A 292 24.03 1.38 20.90
N LYS A 293 23.12 1.36 19.91
CA LYS A 293 23.41 1.66 18.50
C LYS A 293 22.47 2.68 17.88
N GLY A 294 21.30 2.94 18.46
CA GLY A 294 20.27 3.80 17.89
C GLY A 294 20.74 5.22 17.60
N LEU A 295 21.48 5.86 18.53
CA LEU A 295 22.03 7.20 18.30
C LEU A 295 23.09 7.21 17.20
N GLN A 296 23.99 6.23 17.19
CA GLN A 296 25.04 6.08 16.18
C GLN A 296 24.45 5.75 14.80
N ASP A 297 23.46 4.87 14.72
CA ASP A 297 22.77 4.50 13.49
C ASP A 297 22.00 5.70 12.92
N MET A 298 21.42 6.55 13.77
CA MET A 298 20.77 7.78 13.33
C MET A 298 21.78 8.79 12.75
N GLU A 299 22.93 8.97 13.39
CA GLU A 299 24.03 9.81 12.87
C GLU A 299 24.54 9.28 11.50
N ASN A 300 24.71 7.97 11.39
CA ASN A 300 25.19 7.30 10.18
C ASN A 300 24.09 7.07 9.11
N LYS A 301 22.83 7.43 9.40
CA LYS A 301 21.67 7.20 8.51
C LYS A 301 21.49 5.73 8.13
N ILE A 302 21.53 4.86 9.14
CA ILE A 302 21.40 3.41 9.03
C ILE A 302 20.09 2.96 9.70
N ILE A 303 19.41 2.02 9.05
CA ILE A 303 18.27 1.28 9.58
C ILE A 303 18.73 -0.13 9.88
N ARG A 304 18.74 -0.48 11.17
CA ARG A 304 19.20 -1.77 11.70
C ARG A 304 18.19 -2.32 12.69
N THR A 305 18.04 -3.63 12.78
CA THR A 305 17.23 -4.29 13.81
C THR A 305 17.95 -4.29 15.17
N PRO A 306 17.25 -4.11 16.31
CA PRO A 306 17.90 -4.17 17.63
C PRO A 306 18.52 -5.54 17.94
N LEU A 307 17.82 -6.61 17.57
CA LEU A 307 18.28 -8.00 17.69
C LEU A 307 18.77 -8.54 16.36
N ALA A 308 19.22 -9.80 16.36
CA ALA A 308 19.62 -10.51 15.15
C ALA A 308 18.50 -10.41 14.07
N PRO A 309 18.83 -9.94 12.84
CA PRO A 309 17.80 -9.67 11.83
C PRO A 309 16.94 -10.87 11.47
N TYR A 310 17.55 -12.05 11.35
CA TYR A 310 16.83 -13.29 11.03
C TYR A 310 15.75 -13.60 12.08
N GLN A 311 16.10 -13.57 13.37
CA GLN A 311 15.14 -13.83 14.45
C GLN A 311 14.06 -12.75 14.48
N THR A 312 14.45 -11.47 14.34
CA THR A 312 13.53 -10.33 14.29
C THR A 312 12.46 -10.49 13.20
N PHE A 313 12.85 -10.97 12.02
CA PHE A 313 11.91 -11.20 10.91
C PHE A 313 11.13 -12.50 11.04
N LYS A 314 11.69 -13.53 11.68
CA LYS A 314 10.97 -14.77 11.97
C LYS A 314 9.82 -14.56 12.96
N ASP A 315 10.05 -13.69 13.95
CA ASP A 315 9.09 -13.30 14.98
C ASP A 315 7.95 -12.43 14.43
N ASP A 316 8.29 -11.32 13.74
CA ASP A 316 7.32 -10.49 13.03
C ASP A 316 7.80 -10.12 11.62
N PRO A 317 7.42 -10.91 10.60
CA PRO A 317 7.81 -10.66 9.22
C PRO A 317 7.38 -9.30 8.67
N LEU A 318 6.37 -8.65 9.25
CA LEU A 318 5.93 -7.31 8.80
C LEU A 318 7.04 -6.26 8.96
N ARG A 319 8.01 -6.49 9.86
CA ARG A 319 9.17 -5.61 10.07
C ARG A 319 9.99 -5.41 8.80
N VAL A 320 10.01 -6.38 7.89
CA VAL A 320 10.66 -6.23 6.58
C VAL A 320 10.09 -5.03 5.82
N LEU A 321 8.76 -4.96 5.69
CA LEU A 321 8.08 -3.85 4.99
C LEU A 321 8.23 -2.52 5.75
N ARG A 322 8.18 -2.57 7.09
CA ARG A 322 8.37 -1.38 7.93
C ARG A 322 9.77 -0.79 7.79
N LEU A 323 10.81 -1.62 7.79
CA LEU A 323 12.19 -1.17 7.60
C LEU A 323 12.41 -0.56 6.21
N ILE A 324 11.85 -1.17 5.15
CA ILE A 324 11.85 -0.57 3.80
C ILE A 324 11.19 0.81 3.83
N ARG A 325 10.03 0.93 4.49
CA ARG A 325 9.31 2.21 4.64
C ARG A 325 10.10 3.23 5.45
N PHE A 326 10.76 2.84 6.54
CA PHE A 326 11.58 3.77 7.33
C PHE A 326 12.81 4.23 6.55
N ALA A 327 13.49 3.31 5.87
CA ALA A 327 14.64 3.62 5.04
C ALA A 327 14.25 4.60 3.93
N SER A 328 13.13 4.40 3.25
CA SER A 328 12.66 5.33 2.21
C SER A 328 12.19 6.66 2.79
N ARG A 329 11.42 6.65 3.89
CA ARG A 329 10.90 7.88 4.51
C ARG A 329 12.01 8.79 5.03
N LEU A 330 13.04 8.21 5.65
CA LEU A 330 14.14 8.94 6.28
C LEU A 330 15.31 9.21 5.32
N GLY A 331 15.32 8.58 4.14
CA GLY A 331 16.47 8.61 3.23
C GLY A 331 17.69 7.88 3.80
N TYR A 332 17.46 6.81 4.57
CA TYR A 332 18.49 6.01 5.23
C TYR A 332 18.80 4.75 4.42
N THR A 333 19.94 4.14 4.73
CA THR A 333 20.33 2.84 4.19
C THR A 333 19.96 1.72 5.16
N ILE A 334 19.69 0.51 4.66
CA ILE A 334 19.47 -0.65 5.51
C ILE A 334 20.84 -1.31 5.73
N ASP A 335 21.12 -1.67 6.98
CA ASP A 335 22.32 -2.40 7.37
C ASP A 335 22.49 -3.71 6.57
N SER A 336 23.74 -4.12 6.26
CA SER A 336 24.01 -5.22 5.34
C SER A 336 23.44 -6.55 5.83
N ASP A 337 23.64 -6.89 7.10
CA ASP A 337 23.17 -8.16 7.68
C ASP A 337 21.64 -8.17 7.76
N THR A 338 21.07 -7.00 8.05
CA THR A 338 19.63 -6.77 8.02
C THR A 338 19.08 -6.98 6.62
N GLU A 339 19.75 -6.50 5.59
CA GLU A 339 19.35 -6.65 4.20
C GLU A 339 19.43 -8.10 3.71
N GLU A 340 20.53 -8.80 4.03
CA GLU A 340 20.69 -10.21 3.65
C GLU A 340 19.61 -11.09 4.30
N ALA A 341 19.25 -10.83 5.55
CA ALA A 341 18.17 -11.56 6.22
C ALA A 341 16.79 -11.38 5.54
N MET A 342 16.52 -10.21 4.94
CA MET A 342 15.28 -9.98 4.19
C MET A 342 15.17 -10.82 2.91
N LYS A 343 16.31 -11.26 2.35
CA LYS A 343 16.36 -12.05 1.10
C LYS A 343 16.12 -13.54 1.33
N ILE A 344 16.25 -14.02 2.57
CA ILE A 344 16.10 -15.43 2.91
C ILE A 344 14.69 -15.93 2.58
N GLU A 345 14.60 -17.05 1.87
CA GLU A 345 13.31 -17.60 1.41
C GLU A 345 12.37 -17.96 2.57
N ASP A 346 12.90 -18.45 3.69
CA ASP A 346 12.10 -18.72 4.89
C ASP A 346 11.43 -17.46 5.45
N ILE A 347 12.10 -16.30 5.37
CA ILE A 347 11.52 -15.02 5.79
C ILE A 347 10.44 -14.56 4.81
N LYS A 348 10.66 -14.72 3.51
CA LYS A 348 9.64 -14.42 2.48
C LYS A 348 8.41 -15.32 2.65
N ALA A 349 8.62 -16.61 2.93
CA ALA A 349 7.55 -17.56 3.22
C ALA A 349 6.79 -17.19 4.50
N ALA A 350 7.50 -16.83 5.57
CA ALA A 350 6.88 -16.36 6.81
C ALA A 350 6.06 -15.08 6.59
N LEU A 351 6.54 -14.13 5.77
CA LEU A 351 5.81 -12.93 5.40
C LEU A 351 4.49 -13.26 4.66
N LYS A 352 4.51 -14.22 3.73
CA LYS A 352 3.29 -14.70 3.03
C LYS A 352 2.32 -15.41 3.97
N ALA A 353 2.83 -16.20 4.92
CA ALA A 353 2.01 -17.09 5.74
C ALA A 353 1.46 -16.43 7.02
N LYS A 354 2.29 -15.66 7.74
CA LYS A 354 1.95 -15.11 9.07
C LYS A 354 1.27 -13.73 9.01
N ILE A 355 1.44 -12.99 7.92
CA ILE A 355 0.96 -11.61 7.82
C ILE A 355 -0.28 -11.53 6.94
N THR A 356 -1.34 -10.90 7.46
CA THR A 356 -2.56 -10.71 6.70
C THR A 356 -2.36 -9.66 5.59
N GLN A 357 -3.09 -9.83 4.50
CA GLN A 357 -3.01 -8.97 3.31
C GLN A 357 -3.42 -7.51 3.64
N GLU A 358 -4.32 -7.31 4.61
CA GLU A 358 -4.70 -5.97 5.09
C GLU A 358 -3.50 -5.21 5.66
N ARG A 359 -2.63 -5.88 6.43
CA ARG A 359 -1.46 -5.24 7.04
C ARG A 359 -0.35 -4.96 6.01
N ILE A 360 -0.18 -5.83 5.02
CA ILE A 360 0.69 -5.57 3.87
C ILE A 360 0.18 -4.33 3.11
N GLY A 361 -1.13 -4.29 2.82
CA GLY A 361 -1.80 -3.15 2.19
C GLY A 361 -1.56 -1.82 2.91
N VAL A 362 -1.75 -1.78 4.23
CA VAL A 362 -1.53 -0.58 5.05
C VAL A 362 -0.07 -0.11 5.01
N GLU A 363 0.90 -1.02 5.14
CA GLU A 363 2.32 -0.63 5.06
C GLU A 363 2.69 -0.17 3.65
N MET A 364 2.15 -0.79 2.60
CA MET A 364 2.35 -0.36 1.22
C MET A 364 1.72 1.00 0.94
N GLU A 365 0.50 1.26 1.41
CA GLU A 365 -0.13 2.58 1.26
C GLU A 365 0.73 3.67 1.92
N LYS A 366 1.16 3.46 3.17
CA LYS A 366 2.05 4.40 3.87
C LYS A 366 3.38 4.59 3.14
N THR A 367 3.89 3.55 2.51
CA THR A 367 5.13 3.59 1.73
C THR A 367 4.96 4.41 0.45
N LEU A 368 3.89 4.20 -0.30
CA LEU A 368 3.63 4.87 -1.58
C LEU A 368 3.16 6.32 -1.41
N ARG A 369 2.56 6.66 -0.26
CA ARG A 369 2.29 8.06 0.14
C ARG A 369 3.50 8.76 0.75
N GLY A 370 4.55 8.01 1.06
CA GLY A 370 5.77 8.54 1.68
C GLY A 370 6.53 9.51 0.76
N PRO A 371 7.58 10.17 1.29
CA PRO A 371 8.34 11.17 0.55
C PRO A 371 9.15 10.58 -0.62
N ASP A 372 9.58 9.31 -0.50
CA ASP A 372 10.40 8.62 -1.51
C ASP A 372 9.89 7.20 -1.83
N PRO A 373 8.78 7.07 -2.60
CA PRO A 373 8.28 5.78 -3.04
C PRO A 373 9.23 5.05 -4.01
N LEU A 374 10.08 5.81 -4.72
CA LEU A 374 11.05 5.26 -5.68
C LEU A 374 12.02 4.31 -4.98
N THR A 375 12.70 4.78 -3.95
CA THR A 375 13.67 3.97 -3.21
C THR A 375 13.01 2.75 -2.58
N ALA A 376 11.76 2.88 -2.13
CA ALA A 376 11.01 1.74 -1.59
C ALA A 376 10.76 0.65 -2.66
N LEU A 377 10.27 1.04 -3.85
CA LEU A 377 10.04 0.09 -4.95
C LEU A 377 11.36 -0.54 -5.45
N GLN A 378 12.44 0.24 -5.53
CA GLN A 378 13.78 -0.26 -5.86
C GLN A 378 14.26 -1.31 -4.85
N ARG A 379 14.05 -1.07 -3.55
CA ARG A 379 14.38 -2.05 -2.49
C ARG A 379 13.53 -3.31 -2.59
N ILE A 380 12.22 -3.17 -2.80
CA ILE A 380 11.32 -4.31 -3.01
C ILE A 380 11.78 -5.18 -4.19
N ASN A 381 12.15 -4.53 -5.30
CA ASN A 381 12.67 -5.20 -6.49
C ASN A 381 14.00 -5.93 -6.20
N ARG A 382 14.98 -5.21 -5.64
CA ARG A 382 16.31 -5.73 -5.32
C ARG A 382 16.29 -6.89 -4.32
N LEU A 383 15.36 -6.86 -3.37
CA LEU A 383 15.18 -7.90 -2.35
C LEU A 383 14.38 -9.11 -2.86
N GLY A 384 13.83 -9.05 -4.07
CA GLY A 384 12.99 -10.12 -4.61
C GLY A 384 11.70 -10.31 -3.81
N LEU A 385 11.10 -9.20 -3.35
CA LEU A 385 9.87 -9.21 -2.53
C LEU A 385 8.59 -8.99 -3.36
N TYR A 386 8.71 -8.82 -4.68
CA TYR A 386 7.56 -8.53 -5.53
C TYR A 386 6.46 -9.59 -5.44
N ASP A 387 6.81 -10.87 -5.63
CA ASP A 387 5.87 -12.00 -5.55
C ASP A 387 5.37 -12.28 -4.13
N THR A 388 5.94 -11.61 -3.13
CA THR A 388 5.50 -11.67 -1.74
C THR A 388 4.47 -10.60 -1.44
N ILE A 389 4.68 -9.39 -1.94
CA ILE A 389 3.82 -8.23 -1.68
C ILE A 389 2.64 -8.16 -2.65
N PHE A 390 2.91 -8.35 -3.94
CA PHE A 390 1.92 -8.28 -5.02
C PHE A 390 1.57 -9.70 -5.49
N ALA A 391 1.26 -10.58 -4.54
CA ALA A 391 1.04 -11.98 -4.81
C ALA A 391 -0.26 -12.23 -5.59
N ASN A 392 -0.20 -13.17 -6.53
CA ASN A 392 -1.38 -13.70 -7.21
C ASN A 392 -1.93 -14.89 -6.43
N HIS A 393 -3.21 -14.82 -6.05
CA HIS A 393 -3.90 -15.86 -5.28
C HIS A 393 -4.95 -16.62 -6.10
N GLN A 394 -5.17 -16.26 -7.37
CA GLN A 394 -6.27 -16.82 -8.18
C GLN A 394 -5.84 -18.01 -9.05
N ASP A 395 -4.62 -17.98 -9.58
CA ASP A 395 -4.08 -19.01 -10.45
C ASP A 395 -2.54 -19.04 -10.39
N ASN A 396 -1.92 -19.91 -11.20
CA ASN A 396 -0.47 -20.10 -11.24
C ASN A 396 0.25 -19.13 -12.20
N ALA A 397 -0.40 -18.06 -12.65
CA ALA A 397 0.26 -17.10 -13.53
C ALA A 397 1.38 -16.37 -12.75
N GLY A 398 2.60 -16.45 -13.29
CA GLY A 398 3.74 -15.64 -12.83
C GLY A 398 3.76 -14.26 -13.47
N VAL A 399 4.62 -13.40 -12.93
CA VAL A 399 4.84 -12.04 -13.41
C VAL A 399 6.32 -11.84 -13.69
N ASP A 400 6.63 -11.18 -14.81
CA ASP A 400 7.99 -10.79 -15.14
C ASP A 400 8.24 -9.35 -14.65
N THR A 401 9.20 -9.20 -13.75
CA THR A 401 9.61 -7.92 -13.15
C THR A 401 10.89 -7.36 -13.77
N SER A 402 11.48 -8.03 -14.78
CA SER A 402 12.77 -7.65 -15.40
C SER A 402 12.80 -6.24 -15.97
N HIS A 403 11.63 -5.69 -16.32
CA HIS A 403 11.50 -4.33 -16.88
C HIS A 403 10.76 -3.37 -15.95
N TRP A 404 10.38 -3.81 -14.75
CA TRP A 404 9.64 -3.01 -13.78
C TRP A 404 10.38 -1.73 -13.40
N GLU A 405 11.72 -1.82 -13.30
CA GLU A 405 12.57 -0.68 -12.97
C GLU A 405 12.43 0.51 -13.90
N ARG A 406 12.20 0.25 -15.18
CA ARG A 406 12.02 1.30 -16.18
C ARG A 406 10.73 2.08 -15.90
N GLY A 407 9.68 1.39 -15.49
CA GLY A 407 8.38 1.99 -15.15
C GLY A 407 8.47 2.91 -13.93
N TYR A 408 8.95 2.41 -12.79
CA TYR A 408 9.02 3.24 -11.58
C TYR A 408 10.08 4.35 -11.68
N ASN A 409 11.20 4.13 -12.40
CA ASN A 409 12.20 5.18 -12.65
C ASN A 409 11.65 6.26 -13.59
N ALA A 410 10.83 5.89 -14.59
CA ALA A 410 10.16 6.86 -15.45
C ALA A 410 9.19 7.74 -14.65
N LEU A 411 8.39 7.16 -13.75
CA LEU A 411 7.52 7.96 -12.90
C LEU A 411 8.31 8.92 -12.01
N ALA A 412 9.43 8.47 -11.41
CA ALA A 412 10.32 9.37 -10.66
C ALA A 412 10.88 10.49 -11.54
N LEU A 413 11.32 10.17 -12.75
CA LEU A 413 11.86 11.14 -13.70
C LEU A 413 10.82 12.19 -14.09
N LEU A 414 9.56 11.78 -14.28
CA LEU A 414 8.43 12.68 -14.54
C LEU A 414 8.12 13.59 -13.34
N LEU A 415 8.17 13.04 -12.12
CA LEU A 415 7.89 13.77 -10.88
C LEU A 415 9.06 14.64 -10.40
N SER A 416 10.25 14.48 -10.97
CA SER A 416 11.45 15.22 -10.56
C SER A 416 11.24 16.74 -10.60
N LYS A 417 11.82 17.44 -9.62
CA LYS A 417 11.70 18.90 -9.53
C LYS A 417 12.48 19.57 -10.67
N SER A 418 11.89 20.65 -11.19
CA SER A 418 12.52 21.46 -12.21
C SER A 418 13.55 22.42 -11.60
N THR A 419 14.71 22.56 -12.24
CA THR A 419 15.75 23.56 -11.93
C THR A 419 15.49 24.88 -12.67
N ALA A 420 16.14 25.97 -12.23
CA ALA A 420 15.96 27.32 -12.80
C ALA A 420 16.32 27.40 -14.30
N ASN A 421 17.28 26.58 -14.77
CA ASN A 421 17.60 26.41 -16.18
C ASN A 421 17.00 25.09 -16.68
N MET A 422 15.83 25.13 -17.32
CA MET A 422 15.14 23.95 -17.85
C MET A 422 15.57 23.64 -19.27
N THR A 423 16.09 22.43 -19.48
CA THR A 423 16.18 21.81 -20.81
C THR A 423 14.78 21.58 -21.39
N GLU A 424 14.69 21.41 -22.72
CA GLU A 424 13.41 21.20 -23.40
C GLU A 424 12.71 19.90 -22.93
N SER A 425 13.49 18.85 -22.66
CA SER A 425 12.97 17.60 -22.07
C SER A 425 12.42 17.82 -20.65
N GLN A 426 13.04 18.67 -19.83
CA GLN A 426 12.51 19.03 -18.51
C GLN A 426 11.21 19.84 -18.62
N LYS A 427 11.09 20.74 -19.60
CA LYS A 427 9.85 21.50 -19.85
C LYS A 427 8.71 20.57 -20.25
N THR A 428 8.99 19.65 -21.17
CA THR A 428 8.07 18.61 -21.60
C THR A 428 7.59 17.78 -20.41
N ARG A 429 8.52 17.28 -19.58
CA ARG A 429 8.17 16.51 -18.37
C ARG A 429 7.31 17.30 -17.39
N LYS A 430 7.65 18.56 -17.13
CA LYS A 430 6.86 19.44 -16.27
C LYS A 430 5.44 19.60 -16.80
N HIS A 431 5.28 19.89 -18.10
CA HIS A 431 3.98 20.02 -18.74
C HIS A 431 3.14 18.75 -18.64
N VAL A 432 3.71 17.59 -19.00
CA VAL A 432 3.04 16.28 -18.88
C VAL A 432 2.62 16.00 -17.42
N ARG A 433 3.52 16.24 -16.47
CA ARG A 433 3.26 16.05 -15.04
C ARG A 433 2.12 16.94 -14.55
N ASP A 434 2.16 18.23 -14.87
CA ASP A 434 1.20 19.22 -14.37
C ASP A 434 -0.23 18.94 -14.91
N ILE A 435 -0.35 18.39 -16.11
CA ILE A 435 -1.64 17.95 -16.68
C ILE A 435 -2.14 16.66 -16.01
N LEU A 436 -1.26 15.65 -15.84
CA LEU A 436 -1.67 14.30 -15.44
C LEU A 436 -1.74 14.06 -13.93
N ILE A 437 -0.92 14.76 -13.14
CA ILE A 437 -0.76 14.54 -11.69
C ILE A 437 -0.90 15.88 -10.97
N ARG A 438 -2.12 16.19 -10.53
CA ARG A 438 -2.51 17.52 -10.06
C ARG A 438 -2.44 17.68 -8.55
N ASN A 439 -2.44 16.58 -7.81
CA ASN A 439 -2.46 16.58 -6.35
C ASN A 439 -1.78 15.34 -5.77
N GLU A 440 -1.54 15.34 -4.46
CA GLU A 440 -0.88 14.24 -3.75
C GLU A 440 -1.65 12.91 -3.81
N ASN A 441 -2.98 12.94 -3.95
CA ASN A 441 -3.77 11.72 -4.13
C ASN A 441 -3.55 11.09 -5.52
N GLU A 442 -3.52 11.89 -6.58
CA GLU A 442 -3.16 11.41 -7.92
C GLU A 442 -1.71 10.95 -7.98
N ARG A 443 -0.80 11.60 -7.26
CA ARG A 443 0.59 11.17 -7.12
C ARG A 443 0.69 9.80 -6.44
N TYR A 444 -0.06 9.58 -5.37
CA TYR A 444 -0.19 8.27 -4.73
C TYR A 444 -0.70 7.21 -5.71
N PHE A 445 -1.78 7.49 -6.43
CA PHE A 445 -2.32 6.52 -7.40
C PHE A 445 -1.36 6.28 -8.58
N ALA A 446 -0.60 7.27 -9.02
CA ALA A 446 0.45 7.08 -10.03
C ALA A 446 1.52 6.08 -9.53
N TRP A 447 1.98 6.22 -8.28
CA TRP A 447 2.90 5.27 -7.66
C TRP A 447 2.28 3.89 -7.47
N PHE A 448 1.00 3.83 -7.13
CA PHE A 448 0.29 2.55 -6.99
C PHE A 448 0.16 1.83 -8.34
N LEU A 449 -0.14 2.56 -9.41
CA LEU A 449 -0.14 2.06 -10.77
C LEU A 449 1.26 1.59 -11.22
N ALA A 450 2.31 2.35 -10.89
CA ALA A 450 3.69 1.94 -11.17
C ALA A 450 4.07 0.65 -10.44
N ALA A 451 3.62 0.48 -9.20
CA ALA A 451 3.86 -0.74 -8.41
C ALA A 451 3.18 -1.98 -9.02
N LEU A 452 1.97 -1.82 -9.56
CA LEU A 452 1.19 -2.90 -10.17
C LEU A 452 1.42 -3.06 -11.69
N ALA A 453 2.21 -2.19 -12.32
CA ALA A 453 2.41 -2.18 -13.77
C ALA A 453 2.83 -3.55 -14.37
N PRO A 454 3.72 -4.35 -13.73
CA PRO A 454 4.05 -5.69 -14.21
C PRO A 454 2.83 -6.62 -14.33
N TRP A 455 1.84 -6.51 -13.43
CA TRP A 455 0.63 -7.33 -13.51
C TRP A 455 -0.34 -6.92 -14.62
N THR A 456 -0.21 -5.71 -15.18
CA THR A 456 -1.08 -5.22 -16.26
C THR A 456 -0.76 -5.86 -17.62
N ILE A 457 0.48 -6.30 -17.82
CA ILE A 457 0.91 -6.96 -19.07
C ILE A 457 0.64 -8.46 -19.08
N VAL A 458 0.34 -9.05 -17.92
CA VAL A 458 0.00 -10.47 -17.78
C VAL A 458 -1.46 -10.68 -18.18
N ALA A 459 -1.74 -11.78 -18.88
CA ALA A 459 -3.08 -12.09 -19.37
C ALA A 459 -4.11 -12.20 -18.23
N ASP A 460 -5.29 -11.60 -18.43
CA ASP A 460 -6.35 -11.55 -17.42
C ASP A 460 -6.88 -12.95 -17.04
N PRO A 461 -7.33 -13.14 -15.79
CA PRO A 461 -7.93 -14.39 -15.35
C PRO A 461 -9.23 -14.66 -16.11
N LYS A 462 -9.52 -15.95 -16.33
CA LYS A 462 -10.79 -16.37 -16.95
C LYS A 462 -11.94 -16.03 -15.99
N PRO A 463 -13.06 -15.45 -16.49
CA PRO A 463 -14.18 -15.10 -15.63
C PRO A 463 -14.84 -16.35 -15.06
N SER A 464 -15.26 -16.31 -13.79
CA SER A 464 -15.93 -17.42 -13.10
C SER A 464 -17.33 -17.74 -13.66
N LYS A 465 -17.94 -16.79 -14.37
CA LYS A 465 -19.19 -16.95 -15.12
C LYS A 465 -19.01 -16.31 -16.50
N SER A 466 -19.43 -17.01 -17.55
CA SER A 466 -19.31 -16.54 -18.95
C SER A 466 -19.99 -15.21 -19.24
N SER A 467 -20.95 -14.79 -18.41
CA SER A 467 -21.72 -13.55 -18.60
C SER A 467 -21.07 -12.28 -18.03
N LYS A 468 -19.97 -12.38 -17.26
CA LYS A 468 -19.27 -11.20 -16.71
C LYS A 468 -17.97 -10.94 -17.47
N PRO A 469 -17.66 -9.67 -17.79
CA PRO A 469 -16.37 -9.34 -18.40
C PRO A 469 -15.23 -9.70 -17.43
N PRO A 470 -14.06 -10.14 -17.95
CA PRO A 470 -12.90 -10.41 -17.12
C PRO A 470 -12.50 -9.13 -16.36
N VAL A 471 -12.09 -9.32 -15.10
CA VAL A 471 -11.53 -8.26 -14.28
C VAL A 471 -10.01 -8.25 -14.55
N PRO A 472 -9.40 -7.08 -14.79
CA PRO A 472 -7.97 -7.03 -15.10
C PRO A 472 -7.13 -7.64 -13.98
N ARG A 473 -6.06 -8.36 -14.33
CA ARG A 473 -5.23 -9.07 -13.35
C ARG A 473 -4.60 -8.14 -12.32
N ALA A 474 -4.10 -6.98 -12.73
CA ALA A 474 -3.59 -5.97 -11.80
C ALA A 474 -4.65 -5.54 -10.76
N THR A 475 -5.93 -5.54 -11.14
CA THR A 475 -7.04 -5.20 -10.23
C THR A 475 -7.32 -6.34 -9.24
N THR A 476 -7.28 -7.60 -9.68
CA THR A 476 -7.46 -8.75 -8.78
C THR A 476 -6.31 -8.85 -7.79
N VAL A 477 -5.06 -8.67 -8.25
CA VAL A 477 -3.89 -8.66 -7.36
C VAL A 477 -4.02 -7.54 -6.32
N ALA A 478 -4.38 -6.32 -6.72
CA ALA A 478 -4.56 -5.21 -5.78
C ALA A 478 -5.61 -5.50 -4.69
N ARG A 479 -6.73 -6.14 -5.03
CA ARG A 479 -7.77 -6.53 -4.07
C ARG A 479 -7.35 -7.68 -3.17
N ASP A 480 -6.70 -8.67 -3.75
CA ASP A 480 -6.43 -9.94 -3.07
C ASP A 480 -5.20 -9.83 -2.15
N SER A 481 -4.15 -9.14 -2.59
CA SER A 481 -2.87 -9.01 -1.86
C SER A 481 -2.73 -7.72 -1.04
N LEU A 482 -3.39 -6.63 -1.44
CA LEU A 482 -3.25 -5.33 -0.76
C LEU A 482 -4.56 -4.83 -0.16
N ARG A 483 -5.66 -5.56 -0.34
CA ARG A 483 -6.99 -5.16 0.14
C ARG A 483 -7.37 -3.75 -0.33
N ALA A 484 -6.99 -3.43 -1.56
CA ALA A 484 -7.28 -2.14 -2.18
C ALA A 484 -8.79 -1.86 -2.14
N ASP A 485 -9.13 -0.62 -1.77
CA ASP A 485 -10.52 -0.18 -1.69
C ASP A 485 -11.18 -0.09 -3.09
N ASN A 486 -12.49 0.18 -3.11
CA ASN A 486 -13.25 0.24 -4.35
C ASN A 486 -12.76 1.35 -5.29
N ARG A 487 -12.28 2.48 -4.74
CA ARG A 487 -11.79 3.61 -5.54
C ARG A 487 -10.49 3.22 -6.25
N ALA A 488 -9.51 2.74 -5.50
CA ALA A 488 -8.24 2.26 -6.02
C ALA A 488 -8.45 1.17 -7.07
N ALA A 489 -9.27 0.16 -6.76
CA ALA A 489 -9.55 -0.92 -7.69
C ALA A 489 -10.29 -0.44 -8.95
N GLY A 490 -11.15 0.59 -8.84
CA GLY A 490 -11.79 1.24 -9.98
C GLY A 490 -10.77 1.89 -10.92
N ILE A 491 -9.86 2.70 -10.37
CA ILE A 491 -8.78 3.38 -11.11
C ILE A 491 -7.87 2.37 -11.80
N ILE A 492 -7.39 1.36 -11.06
CA ILE A 492 -6.51 0.31 -11.58
C ILE A 492 -7.21 -0.44 -12.72
N SER A 493 -8.49 -0.79 -12.53
CA SER A 493 -9.26 -1.46 -13.57
C SER A 493 -9.46 -0.59 -14.81
N ALA A 494 -9.74 0.70 -14.66
CA ALA A 494 -9.92 1.61 -15.79
C ALA A 494 -8.62 1.77 -16.58
N ALA A 495 -7.52 2.01 -15.89
CA ALA A 495 -6.21 2.16 -16.50
C ALA A 495 -5.76 0.87 -17.23
N SER A 496 -5.94 -0.29 -16.59
CA SER A 496 -5.53 -1.59 -17.14
C SER A 496 -6.34 -2.00 -18.37
N LYS A 497 -7.62 -1.62 -18.46
CA LYS A 497 -8.47 -1.93 -19.63
C LYS A 497 -8.15 -1.07 -20.84
N ASN A 498 -7.73 0.17 -20.61
CA ASN A 498 -7.70 1.20 -21.64
C ASN A 498 -6.30 1.56 -22.16
N TYR A 499 -5.21 1.06 -21.56
CA TYR A 499 -3.86 1.49 -21.95
C TYR A 499 -3.54 1.25 -23.43
N ARG A 500 -4.01 0.14 -24.03
CA ARG A 500 -3.81 -0.14 -25.46
C ARG A 500 -4.53 0.86 -26.34
N MET A 501 -5.78 1.20 -26.00
CA MET A 501 -6.54 2.22 -26.72
C MET A 501 -5.84 3.59 -26.67
N ILE A 502 -5.20 3.92 -25.54
CA ILE A 502 -4.38 5.14 -25.40
C ILE A 502 -3.16 5.07 -26.32
N TRP A 503 -2.48 3.93 -26.42
CA TRP A 503 -1.36 3.76 -27.37
C TRP A 503 -1.81 3.93 -28.81
N ASP A 504 -2.94 3.33 -29.18
CA ASP A 504 -3.50 3.40 -30.53
C ASP A 504 -3.83 4.85 -30.88
N ILE A 505 -4.59 5.56 -30.02
CA ILE A 505 -4.95 6.96 -30.24
C ILE A 505 -3.71 7.85 -30.30
N LYS A 506 -2.75 7.68 -29.39
CA LYS A 506 -1.51 8.45 -29.43
C LYS A 506 -0.74 8.21 -30.73
N SER A 507 -0.64 6.96 -31.18
CA SER A 507 0.05 6.61 -32.41
C SER A 507 -0.65 7.20 -33.64
N SER A 508 -1.97 7.08 -33.73
CA SER A 508 -2.76 7.67 -34.82
C SER A 508 -2.70 9.20 -34.80
N PHE A 509 -2.70 9.83 -33.63
CA PHE A 509 -2.55 11.28 -33.47
C PHE A 509 -1.22 11.76 -34.04
N LEU A 510 -0.11 11.12 -33.68
CA LEU A 510 1.23 11.50 -34.15
C LEU A 510 1.42 11.31 -35.66
N LYS A 511 0.64 10.43 -36.28
CA LYS A 511 0.62 10.21 -37.73
C LYS A 511 -0.40 11.07 -38.48
N ASN A 512 -1.19 11.88 -37.77
CA ASN A 512 -2.32 12.64 -38.32
C ASN A 512 -3.40 11.76 -38.98
N GLU A 513 -3.64 10.54 -38.45
CA GLU A 513 -4.56 9.54 -39.01
C GLU A 513 -5.94 9.51 -38.30
N ILE A 514 -6.21 10.41 -37.35
CA ILE A 514 -7.46 10.38 -36.57
C ILE A 514 -8.63 10.98 -37.35
N ALA A 515 -8.47 12.13 -37.99
CA ALA A 515 -9.53 12.84 -38.70
C ALA A 515 -8.97 13.82 -39.74
N ASP A 516 -9.78 14.13 -40.75
CA ASP A 516 -9.40 15.01 -41.86
C ASP A 516 -9.59 16.49 -41.51
N THR A 517 -10.50 16.81 -40.58
CA THR A 517 -10.78 18.19 -40.16
C THR A 517 -10.48 18.44 -38.66
N PRO A 518 -10.07 19.66 -38.27
CA PRO A 518 -9.85 20.00 -36.85
C PRO A 518 -11.08 19.80 -35.96
N ALA A 519 -12.28 20.08 -36.49
CA ALA A 519 -13.53 19.91 -35.77
C ALA A 519 -13.84 18.43 -35.49
N GLU A 520 -13.63 17.55 -36.47
CA GLU A 520 -13.80 16.10 -36.29
C GLU A 520 -12.73 15.52 -35.36
N MET A 521 -11.47 16.00 -35.45
CA MET A 521 -10.40 15.63 -34.52
C MET A 521 -10.81 15.94 -33.08
N ARG A 522 -11.34 17.15 -32.82
CA ARG A 522 -11.78 17.56 -31.48
C ARG A 522 -12.91 16.67 -30.97
N VAL A 523 -13.89 16.33 -31.81
CA VAL A 523 -14.99 15.42 -31.45
C VAL A 523 -14.47 14.03 -31.10
N LYS A 524 -13.63 13.43 -31.95
CA LYS A 524 -13.07 12.10 -31.69
C LYS A 524 -12.22 12.07 -30.42
N MET A 525 -11.38 13.09 -30.20
CA MET A 525 -10.56 13.20 -29.00
C MET A 525 -11.41 13.39 -27.73
N GLY A 526 -12.42 14.26 -27.79
CA GLY A 526 -13.34 14.48 -26.68
C GLY A 526 -14.13 13.22 -26.31
N GLN A 527 -14.66 12.50 -27.30
CA GLN A 527 -15.34 11.22 -27.09
C GLN A 527 -14.41 10.16 -26.51
N PHE A 528 -13.17 10.08 -27.03
CA PHE A 528 -12.16 9.17 -26.51
C PHE A 528 -11.86 9.44 -25.03
N ILE A 529 -11.55 10.68 -24.64
CA ILE A 529 -11.29 11.02 -23.24
C ILE A 529 -12.50 10.70 -22.35
N ARG A 530 -13.72 11.01 -22.81
CA ARG A 530 -14.95 10.67 -22.07
C ARG A 530 -15.13 9.17 -21.86
N SER A 531 -14.71 8.34 -22.83
CA SER A 531 -14.75 6.88 -22.69
C SER A 531 -13.82 6.36 -21.58
N LEU A 532 -12.79 7.13 -21.22
CA LEU A 532 -11.84 6.82 -20.13
C LEU A 532 -12.33 7.27 -18.74
N SER A 533 -13.51 7.91 -18.64
CA SER A 533 -14.08 8.44 -17.39
C SER A 533 -13.26 9.59 -16.76
N HIS A 534 -13.60 10.00 -15.54
CA HIS A 534 -12.95 11.08 -14.80
C HIS A 534 -11.48 10.77 -14.43
N ASP A 535 -11.09 9.49 -14.41
CA ASP A 535 -9.73 9.03 -14.08
C ASP A 535 -8.81 8.89 -15.32
N TRP A 536 -9.18 9.50 -16.45
CA TRP A 536 -8.44 9.38 -17.72
C TRP A 536 -6.95 9.75 -17.59
N ARG A 537 -6.63 10.73 -16.74
CA ARG A 537 -5.25 11.16 -16.48
C ARG A 537 -4.39 10.03 -15.93
N LEU A 538 -4.91 9.27 -14.97
CA LEU A 538 -4.23 8.12 -14.38
C LEU A 538 -4.16 6.94 -15.37
N CYS A 539 -5.13 6.82 -16.28
CA CYS A 539 -5.06 5.86 -17.39
C CYS A 539 -3.88 6.19 -18.32
N PHE A 540 -3.68 7.48 -18.64
CA PHE A 540 -2.54 7.96 -19.42
C PHE A 540 -1.21 7.70 -18.70
N VAL A 541 -1.15 7.94 -17.38
CA VAL A 541 0.03 7.62 -16.58
C VAL A 541 0.40 6.14 -16.74
N LEU A 542 -0.53 5.21 -16.49
CA LEU A 542 -0.20 3.78 -16.62
C LEU A 542 0.23 3.42 -18.05
N ALA A 543 -0.49 3.90 -19.08
CA ALA A 543 -0.14 3.62 -20.47
C ALA A 543 1.28 4.07 -20.81
N MET A 544 1.66 5.26 -20.35
CA MET A 544 2.99 5.82 -20.54
C MET A 544 4.07 4.99 -19.84
N LEU A 545 3.85 4.58 -18.58
CA LEU A 545 4.79 3.74 -17.85
C LEU A 545 4.99 2.38 -18.51
N LEU A 546 3.90 1.75 -18.97
CA LEU A 546 3.94 0.47 -19.67
C LEU A 546 4.70 0.57 -21.00
N GLU A 547 4.61 1.70 -21.71
CA GLU A 547 5.35 1.90 -22.95
C GLU A 547 6.86 2.05 -22.72
N VAL A 548 7.26 2.76 -21.66
CA VAL A 548 8.68 2.81 -21.24
C VAL A 548 9.18 1.42 -20.82
N MET A 549 8.36 0.63 -20.15
CA MET A 549 8.68 -0.76 -19.82
C MET A 549 8.88 -1.65 -21.06
N GLN A 550 8.23 -1.34 -22.20
CA GLN A 550 8.46 -1.99 -23.49
C GLN A 550 9.73 -1.53 -24.22
N ARG A 551 10.70 -0.98 -23.48
CA ARG A 551 12.04 -0.59 -23.93
C ARG A 551 12.12 0.67 -24.78
N GLN A 552 11.21 1.61 -24.56
CA GLN A 552 11.35 2.96 -25.09
C GLN A 552 12.07 3.89 -24.10
N GLU A 553 12.81 4.85 -24.62
CA GLU A 553 13.45 5.89 -23.81
C GLU A 553 12.40 6.81 -23.18
N ALA A 554 12.52 7.05 -21.88
CA ALA A 554 11.49 7.74 -21.10
C ALA A 554 11.17 9.14 -21.61
N ASP A 555 12.20 9.96 -21.88
CA ASP A 555 12.01 11.32 -22.39
C ASP A 555 11.36 11.34 -23.79
N GLN A 556 11.62 10.33 -24.64
CA GLN A 556 10.98 10.22 -25.94
C GLN A 556 9.49 9.89 -25.80
N VAL A 557 9.14 8.99 -24.89
CA VAL A 557 7.74 8.68 -24.56
C VAL A 557 7.05 9.94 -24.02
N PHE A 558 7.67 10.66 -23.07
CA PHE A 558 7.13 11.89 -22.52
C PHE A 558 6.91 12.97 -23.57
N TYR A 559 7.83 13.10 -24.53
CA TYR A 559 7.68 14.03 -25.65
C TYR A 559 6.50 13.66 -26.55
N SER A 560 6.34 12.39 -26.90
CA SER A 560 5.21 11.90 -27.69
C SER A 560 3.86 12.12 -27.00
N TYR A 561 3.77 11.83 -25.70
CA TYR A 561 2.57 12.13 -24.92
C TYR A 561 2.36 13.62 -24.70
N GLY A 562 3.43 14.40 -24.54
CA GLY A 562 3.40 15.85 -24.40
C GLY A 562 2.68 16.51 -25.57
N LYS A 563 3.01 16.14 -26.82
CA LYS A 563 2.32 16.66 -28.01
C LYS A 563 0.81 16.41 -27.98
N LEU A 564 0.40 15.19 -27.62
CA LEU A 564 -1.01 14.84 -27.52
C LEU A 564 -1.70 15.63 -26.41
N LEU A 565 -1.05 15.79 -25.25
CA LEU A 565 -1.60 16.54 -24.13
C LEU A 565 -1.69 18.05 -24.42
N SER A 566 -0.72 18.63 -25.13
CA SER A 566 -0.79 20.02 -25.59
C SER A 566 -2.00 20.23 -26.50
N TYR A 567 -2.26 19.31 -27.45
CA TYR A 567 -3.47 19.38 -28.28
C TYR A 567 -4.77 19.29 -27.44
N ILE A 568 -4.81 18.39 -26.45
CA ILE A 568 -5.98 18.24 -25.55
C ILE A 568 -6.22 19.54 -24.76
N GLU A 569 -5.15 20.19 -24.29
CA GLU A 569 -5.22 21.48 -23.59
C GLU A 569 -5.66 22.61 -24.51
N GLU A 570 -5.01 22.79 -25.67
CA GLU A 570 -5.31 23.81 -26.66
C GLU A 570 -6.74 23.69 -27.22
N SER A 571 -7.26 22.46 -27.31
CA SER A 571 -8.64 22.18 -27.74
C SER A 571 -9.68 22.33 -26.61
N ASN A 572 -9.26 22.74 -25.41
CA ASN A 572 -10.08 22.88 -24.21
C ASN A 572 -10.85 21.57 -23.87
N LEU A 573 -10.12 20.45 -23.85
CA LEU A 573 -10.66 19.10 -23.60
C LEU A 573 -10.23 18.50 -22.25
N LEU A 574 -9.42 19.20 -21.44
CA LEU A 574 -8.90 18.70 -20.16
C LEU A 574 -10.01 18.29 -19.17
N ASP A 575 -11.15 18.98 -19.22
CA ASP A 575 -12.31 18.77 -18.34
C ASP A 575 -13.56 18.29 -19.11
N VAL A 576 -13.35 17.70 -20.29
CA VAL A 576 -14.43 17.22 -21.18
C VAL A 576 -15.37 16.19 -20.53
N CYS A 577 -14.89 15.42 -19.55
CA CYS A 577 -15.73 14.48 -18.78
C CYS A 577 -16.78 15.21 -17.92
N SER A 578 -16.51 16.45 -17.51
CA SER A 578 -17.38 17.30 -16.71
C SER A 578 -18.23 18.26 -17.55
N LEU A 579 -18.16 18.16 -18.88
CA LEU A 579 -18.91 19.01 -19.81
C LEU A 579 -20.41 18.89 -19.54
N ARG A 580 -21.06 20.04 -19.29
CA ARG A 580 -22.51 20.12 -19.11
C ARG A 580 -23.17 20.35 -20.45
N THR A 581 -24.12 19.48 -20.81
CA THR A 581 -24.90 19.65 -22.03
C THR A 581 -25.93 20.78 -21.87
N PRO A 582 -26.19 21.57 -22.91
CA PRO A 582 -27.16 22.68 -22.85
C PRO A 582 -28.60 22.19 -22.67
N ILE A 583 -28.89 21.00 -23.18
CA ILE A 583 -30.18 20.33 -23.04
C ILE A 583 -30.04 19.02 -22.28
N ASN A 584 -31.10 18.64 -21.56
CA ASN A 584 -31.19 17.39 -20.83
C ASN A 584 -32.20 16.43 -21.47
N GLY A 585 -32.28 15.20 -20.96
CA GLY A 585 -33.19 14.19 -21.50
C GLY A 585 -34.68 14.58 -21.47
N ARG A 586 -35.13 15.41 -20.51
CA ARG A 586 -36.52 15.91 -20.48
C ARG A 586 -36.78 16.89 -21.62
N ASP A 587 -35.82 17.76 -21.91
CA ASP A 587 -35.93 18.71 -23.02
C ASP A 587 -36.08 17.94 -24.35
N ILE A 588 -35.28 16.89 -24.54
CA ILE A 588 -35.34 16.02 -25.73
C ILE A 588 -36.69 15.28 -25.83
N ILE A 589 -37.21 14.76 -24.71
CA ILE A 589 -38.53 14.11 -24.65
C ILE A 589 -39.64 15.07 -25.07
N ASN A 590 -39.63 16.29 -24.53
CA ASN A 590 -40.65 17.28 -24.80
C ASN A 590 -40.66 17.69 -26.28
N VAL A 591 -39.47 17.89 -26.86
CA VAL A 591 -39.32 18.24 -28.27
C VAL A 591 -39.75 17.11 -29.20
N LEU A 592 -39.29 15.88 -28.94
CA LEU A 592 -39.58 14.75 -29.82
C LEU A 592 -40.99 14.16 -29.59
N SER A 593 -41.62 14.50 -28.46
CA SER A 593 -42.92 13.94 -28.03
C SER A 593 -42.91 12.41 -27.95
N VAL A 594 -41.79 11.80 -27.56
CA VAL A 594 -41.61 10.35 -27.43
C VAL A 594 -41.30 9.95 -25.98
N LYS A 595 -41.83 8.81 -25.55
CA LYS A 595 -41.52 8.25 -24.22
C LYS A 595 -40.04 7.89 -24.06
N THR A 596 -39.58 7.87 -22.81
CA THR A 596 -38.24 7.41 -22.45
C THR A 596 -37.95 6.01 -23.00
N GLY A 597 -36.73 5.80 -23.49
CA GLY A 597 -36.31 4.52 -24.03
C GLY A 597 -34.80 4.46 -24.30
N PRO A 598 -34.30 3.31 -24.82
CA PRO A 598 -32.87 3.09 -25.08
C PRO A 598 -32.23 4.10 -26.06
N TRP A 599 -33.04 4.69 -26.95
CA TRP A 599 -32.63 5.75 -27.88
C TRP A 599 -32.12 7.02 -27.17
N MET A 600 -32.48 7.22 -25.90
CA MET A 600 -32.11 8.40 -25.10
C MET A 600 -30.59 8.52 -24.93
N THR A 601 -29.89 7.40 -24.71
CA THR A 601 -28.43 7.41 -24.59
C THR A 601 -27.80 7.91 -25.87
N ARG A 602 -28.24 7.39 -27.02
CA ARG A 602 -27.77 7.84 -28.33
C ARG A 602 -28.08 9.31 -28.59
N ALA A 603 -29.27 9.78 -28.21
CA ALA A 603 -29.62 11.20 -28.32
C ALA A 603 -28.72 12.08 -27.46
N MET A 604 -28.44 11.71 -26.21
CA MET A 604 -27.50 12.44 -25.35
C MET A 604 -26.07 12.43 -25.92
N ASP A 605 -25.62 11.31 -26.49
CA ASP A 605 -24.32 11.22 -27.15
C ASP A 605 -24.23 12.14 -28.37
N MET A 606 -25.32 12.30 -29.13
CA MET A 606 -25.40 13.27 -30.23
C MET A 606 -25.32 14.72 -29.74
N VAL A 607 -25.96 15.05 -28.62
CA VAL A 607 -25.82 16.39 -28.01
C VAL A 607 -24.38 16.65 -27.61
N ILE A 608 -23.71 15.67 -27.01
CA ILE A 608 -22.30 15.78 -26.63
C ILE A 608 -21.43 15.93 -27.88
N GLU A 609 -21.64 15.11 -28.92
CA GLU A 609 -20.93 15.20 -30.20
C GLU A 609 -21.06 16.60 -30.82
N TRP A 610 -22.28 17.13 -30.86
CA TRP A 610 -22.55 18.46 -31.36
C TRP A 610 -21.87 19.55 -30.53
N GLN A 611 -21.91 19.45 -29.20
CA GLN A 611 -21.24 20.41 -28.31
C GLN A 611 -19.71 20.32 -28.44
N LEU A 612 -19.17 19.13 -28.71
CA LEU A 612 -17.75 18.96 -29.00
C LEU A 612 -17.36 19.57 -30.35
N ARG A 613 -18.26 19.57 -31.32
CA ARG A 613 -18.05 20.21 -32.63
C ARG A 613 -18.16 21.74 -32.54
N ASN A 614 -19.00 22.26 -31.64
CA ASN A 614 -19.31 23.68 -31.50
C ASN A 614 -19.02 24.17 -30.06
N PRO A 615 -17.74 24.36 -29.68
CA PRO A 615 -17.36 24.63 -28.30
C PRO A 615 -17.89 25.97 -27.74
N GLU A 616 -18.07 26.98 -28.60
CA GLU A 616 -18.56 28.31 -28.22
C GLU A 616 -20.09 28.38 -28.15
N GLU A 617 -20.79 27.39 -28.69
CA GLU A 617 -22.25 27.39 -28.80
C GLU A 617 -22.89 26.74 -27.58
N THR A 618 -23.74 27.49 -26.88
CA THR A 618 -24.43 27.07 -25.65
C THR A 618 -25.94 27.17 -25.76
N SER A 619 -26.48 27.61 -26.92
CA SER A 619 -27.90 27.71 -27.19
C SER A 619 -28.57 26.34 -27.09
N LYS A 620 -29.68 26.32 -26.35
CA LYS A 620 -30.56 25.15 -26.26
C LYS A 620 -31.24 24.89 -27.60
N GLU A 621 -31.63 25.96 -28.28
CA GLU A 621 -32.33 25.93 -29.57
C GLU A 621 -31.45 25.30 -30.65
N ALA A 622 -30.17 25.67 -30.69
CA ALA A 622 -29.21 25.11 -31.65
C ALA A 622 -28.98 23.60 -31.40
N ALA A 623 -28.85 23.18 -30.14
CA ALA A 623 -28.73 21.77 -29.77
C ALA A 623 -29.99 20.96 -30.13
N ILE A 624 -31.17 21.55 -29.90
CA ILE A 624 -32.48 20.95 -30.26
C ILE A 624 -32.59 20.76 -31.78
N ASN A 625 -32.23 21.78 -32.55
CA ASN A 625 -32.28 21.73 -34.01
C ASN A 625 -31.38 20.63 -34.56
N GLU A 626 -30.21 20.40 -33.97
CA GLU A 626 -29.34 19.30 -34.38
C GLU A 626 -29.96 17.92 -34.11
N ILE A 627 -30.59 17.72 -32.95
CA ILE A 627 -31.29 16.47 -32.63
C ILE A 627 -32.45 16.24 -33.59
N LEU A 628 -33.21 17.28 -33.94
CA LEU A 628 -34.28 17.21 -34.93
C LEU A 628 -33.76 16.86 -36.32
N ARG A 629 -32.62 17.45 -36.73
CA ARG A 629 -31.98 17.19 -38.03
C ARG A 629 -31.56 15.73 -38.18
N ARG A 630 -31.09 15.10 -37.10
CA ARG A 630 -30.60 13.71 -37.08
C ARG A 630 -31.59 12.74 -36.43
N LYS A 631 -32.88 13.09 -36.39
CA LYS A 631 -33.92 12.31 -35.71
C LYS A 631 -34.01 10.86 -36.21
N ASP A 632 -33.80 10.63 -37.50
CA ASP A 632 -33.91 9.30 -38.11
C ASP A 632 -32.83 8.32 -37.60
N GLU A 633 -31.69 8.83 -37.14
CA GLU A 633 -30.63 8.02 -36.54
C GLU A 633 -31.01 7.45 -35.16
N LEU A 634 -32.03 8.01 -34.50
CA LEU A 634 -32.48 7.57 -33.18
C LEU A 634 -33.25 6.25 -33.21
N GLY A 635 -33.59 5.73 -34.41
CA GLY A 635 -34.29 4.45 -34.55
C GLY A 635 -35.69 4.46 -33.92
N LEU A 636 -36.31 5.64 -33.84
CA LEU A 636 -37.66 5.81 -33.33
C LEU A 636 -38.63 5.18 -34.34
N SER A 637 -39.22 4.03 -33.99
CA SER A 637 -40.21 3.39 -34.85
C SER A 637 -41.36 4.35 -35.12
N SER A 638 -41.65 4.62 -36.39
CA SER A 638 -42.86 5.34 -36.80
C SER A 638 -44.06 4.55 -36.30
N LYS A 639 -44.81 5.11 -35.34
CA LYS A 639 -46.15 4.64 -35.04
C LYS A 639 -47.15 5.45 -35.83
#